data_AF-A0A0E9X1L7-F1
#
_entry.id   AF-A0A0E9X1L7-F1
#
_cell.length_a   1.000
_cell.length_b   1.000
_cell.length_c   1.000
_cell.angle_alpha   90.00
_cell.angle_beta   90.00
_cell.angle_gamma   90.00
#
_symmetry.space_group_name_H-M   'P 1'
#
loop_
_entity.id
_entity.type
_entity.pdbx_description
1 polymer ?
#
loop_
_entity_poly.entity_id
_entity_poly.type
_entity_poly.pdbx_seq_one_letter_code
_entity_poly.pdbx_strand_id
1 'polypeptide(L)'
;MLVYWSKAQKKGQIFAPTSPSPVHRLQLIDEFFMYCCCVAAGLKEKVLADIFQVSVSTVCCIVITWANYLDLLLGSLPIWMSRQKVNSTMPLKFRQCSPEVRVIIEGTEVRCQSPSSLTLQ
;
A
#
# COMPACT_ATOMS: atom_id res chain seq x y z
N MET A 1 -7.55 17.45 2.59
CA MET A 1 -6.27 16.72 2.59
C MET A 1 -5.03 17.64 2.79
N LEU A 2 -5.02 18.87 2.25
CA LEU A 2 -3.89 19.83 2.40
C LEU A 2 -3.76 20.53 3.78
N VAL A 3 -4.82 20.58 4.59
CA VAL A 3 -4.83 21.34 5.87
C VAL A 3 -4.10 20.62 7.01
N TYR A 4 -3.88 19.30 6.89
CA TYR A 4 -3.17 18.53 7.92
C TYR A 4 -1.66 18.77 7.85
N TRP A 5 -1.11 18.91 6.65
CA TRP A 5 0.33 19.12 6.42
C TRP A 5 0.82 20.52 6.82
N SER A 6 -0.02 21.55 6.73
CA SER A 6 0.36 22.93 7.12
C SER A 6 0.46 23.14 8.64
N LYS A 7 -0.14 22.27 9.45
CA LYS A 7 -0.03 22.33 10.92
C LYS A 7 1.24 21.68 11.47
N ALA A 8 1.88 20.78 10.71
CA ALA A 8 3.10 20.10 11.13
C ALA A 8 4.35 21.01 11.09
N GLN A 9 4.36 22.06 10.26
CA GLN A 9 5.49 22.99 10.16
C GLN A 9 5.52 24.07 11.26
N LYS A 10 4.43 24.30 12.01
CA LYS A 10 4.33 25.41 12.98
C LYS A 10 4.69 25.06 14.42
N LYS A 11 5.15 23.84 14.71
CA LYS A 11 5.50 23.40 16.08
C LYS A 11 6.97 23.04 16.24
N GLY A 12 7.85 23.93 15.80
CA GLY A 12 9.22 23.98 16.26
C GLY A 12 9.34 24.99 17.39
N GLN A 13 9.10 24.58 18.65
CA GLN A 13 9.77 25.15 19.84
C GLN A 13 9.33 24.47 21.15
N ILE A 14 10.35 24.05 21.90
CA ILE A 14 10.42 23.72 23.33
C ILE A 14 9.75 22.39 23.74
N PHE A 15 10.56 21.32 23.78
CA PHE A 15 10.24 20.10 24.51
C PHE A 15 10.89 20.18 25.89
N ALA A 16 10.10 20.53 26.90
CA ALA A 16 10.41 20.17 28.28
C ALA A 16 10.17 18.65 28.43
N PRO A 17 10.97 17.91 29.23
CA PRO A 17 10.80 16.48 29.36
C PRO A 17 9.62 16.18 30.29
N THR A 18 8.42 16.10 29.72
CA THR A 18 7.27 15.48 30.37
C THR A 18 7.40 13.96 30.28
N SER A 19 7.20 13.31 31.42
CA SER A 19 7.24 11.86 31.66
C SER A 19 6.66 11.01 30.50
N PRO A 20 7.29 9.86 30.17
CA PRO A 20 6.87 9.04 29.04
C PRO A 20 5.60 8.25 29.39
N SER A 21 4.44 8.73 28.98
CA SER A 21 3.26 7.87 28.84
C SER A 21 3.48 6.95 27.62
N PRO A 22 3.37 5.62 27.75
CA PRO A 22 3.71 4.70 26.67
C PRO A 22 2.54 4.60 25.68
N VAL A 23 2.36 5.63 24.86
CA VAL A 23 1.63 5.44 23.59
C VAL A 23 2.66 4.85 22.64
N HIS A 24 2.80 3.52 22.66
CA HIS A 24 3.62 2.79 21.70
C HIS A 24 3.06 3.05 20.29
N ARG A 25 3.59 4.09 19.64
CA ARG A 25 3.44 4.27 18.20
C ARG A 25 4.44 3.30 17.58
N LEU A 26 3.95 2.26 16.90
CA LEU A 26 4.76 1.33 16.12
C LEU A 26 5.72 2.14 15.23
N GLN A 27 6.96 1.65 15.06
CA GLN A 27 7.85 2.29 14.11
C GLN A 27 7.32 2.06 12.70
N LEU A 28 7.58 2.98 11.78
CA LEU A 28 7.11 2.86 10.38
C LEU A 28 7.55 1.53 9.73
N ILE A 29 8.73 1.02 10.10
CA ILE A 29 9.20 -0.28 9.61
C ILE A 29 8.36 -1.44 10.14
N ASP A 30 7.90 -1.38 11.38
CA ASP A 30 7.04 -2.41 11.98
C ASP A 30 5.63 -2.34 11.38
N GLU A 31 5.12 -1.13 11.12
CA GLU A 31 3.86 -0.92 10.42
C GLU A 31 3.90 -1.47 8.98
N PHE A 32 5.00 -1.20 8.25
CA PHE A 32 5.22 -1.75 6.92
C PHE A 32 5.35 -3.27 6.95
N PHE A 33 6.09 -3.81 7.91
CA PHE A 33 6.23 -5.25 8.09
C PHE A 33 4.87 -5.90 8.40
N MET A 34 4.03 -5.28 9.23
CA MET A 34 2.65 -5.72 9.48
C MET A 34 1.83 -5.77 8.18
N TYR A 35 1.93 -4.74 7.34
CA TYR A 35 1.28 -4.74 6.02
C TYR A 35 1.78 -5.92 5.16
N CYS A 36 3.09 -6.16 5.07
CA CYS A 36 3.64 -7.31 4.36
C CYS A 36 3.13 -8.64 4.91
N CYS A 37 3.07 -8.82 6.23
CA CYS A 37 2.49 -10.01 6.85
C CYS A 37 1.01 -10.21 6.47
N CYS A 38 0.24 -9.13 6.34
CA CYS A 38 -1.14 -9.19 5.89
C CYS A 38 -1.24 -9.65 4.42
N VAL A 39 -0.50 -9.01 3.50
CA VAL A 39 -0.69 -9.25 2.05
C VAL A 39 0.14 -10.40 1.49
N ALA A 40 1.36 -10.61 1.96
CA ALA A 40 2.27 -11.63 1.44
C ALA A 40 2.08 -12.98 2.12
N ALA A 41 1.85 -12.99 3.45
CA ALA A 41 1.65 -14.22 4.22
C ALA A 41 0.16 -14.55 4.46
N GLY A 42 -0.75 -13.63 4.16
CA GLY A 42 -2.19 -13.85 4.34
C GLY A 42 -2.63 -13.93 5.81
N LEU A 43 -1.89 -13.31 6.72
CA LEU A 43 -2.23 -13.33 8.15
C LEU A 43 -3.49 -12.51 8.43
N LYS A 44 -4.38 -13.05 9.26
CA LYS A 44 -5.62 -12.40 9.68
C LYS A 44 -5.34 -11.28 10.69
N GLU A 45 -6.23 -10.29 10.73
CA GLU A 45 -6.07 -9.07 11.54
C GLU A 45 -5.95 -9.37 13.04
N LYS A 46 -6.66 -10.40 13.53
CA LYS A 46 -6.53 -10.85 14.93
C LYS A 46 -5.14 -11.39 15.25
N VAL A 47 -4.56 -12.18 14.35
CA VAL A 47 -3.21 -12.72 14.53
C VAL A 47 -2.17 -11.60 14.51
N LEU A 48 -2.34 -10.62 13.62
CA LEU A 48 -1.49 -9.44 13.57
C LEU A 48 -1.63 -8.58 14.84
N ALA A 49 -2.85 -8.39 15.35
CA ALA A 49 -3.08 -7.67 16.60
C ALA A 49 -2.33 -8.32 17.77
N ASP A 50 -2.36 -9.65 17.86
CA ASP A 50 -1.65 -10.41 18.90
C ASP A 50 -0.12 -10.33 18.73
N ILE A 51 0.42 -10.46 17.50
CA ILE A 51 1.87 -10.41 17.25
C ILE A 51 2.45 -9.03 17.59
N PHE A 52 1.77 -7.96 17.16
CA PHE A 52 2.26 -6.59 17.32
C PHE A 52 1.75 -5.90 18.58
N GLN A 53 0.97 -6.59 19.42
CA GLN A 53 0.44 -6.09 20.68
C GLN A 53 -0.35 -4.76 20.52
N VAL A 54 -1.19 -4.71 19.48
CA VAL A 54 -2.06 -3.57 19.16
C VAL A 54 -3.51 -4.00 19.00
N SER A 55 -4.43 -3.02 18.96
CA SER A 55 -5.83 -3.34 18.69
C SER A 55 -6.05 -3.78 17.24
N VAL A 56 -7.06 -4.62 17.00
CA VAL A 56 -7.50 -4.99 15.65
C VAL A 56 -7.84 -3.75 14.81
N SER A 57 -8.44 -2.72 15.43
CA SER A 57 -8.71 -1.44 14.75
C SER A 57 -7.43 -0.76 14.28
N THR A 58 -6.36 -0.79 15.09
CA THR A 58 -5.04 -0.26 14.74
C THR A 58 -4.45 -1.02 13.55
N VAL A 59 -4.55 -2.36 13.54
CA VAL A 59 -4.11 -3.19 12.40
C VAL A 59 -4.83 -2.76 11.12
N CYS A 60 -6.16 -2.67 11.15
CA CYS A 60 -6.94 -2.26 9.98
C CYS A 60 -6.51 -0.87 9.47
N CYS A 61 -6.35 0.10 10.37
CA CYS A 61 -5.90 1.45 10.00
C CYS A 61 -4.51 1.43 9.36
N ILE A 62 -3.56 0.67 9.91
CA ILE A 62 -2.20 0.54 9.38
C ILE A 62 -2.24 -0.10 7.99
N VAL A 63 -2.94 -1.23 7.84
CA VAL A 63 -3.04 -1.96 6.56
C VAL A 63 -3.64 -1.07 5.47
N ILE A 64 -4.72 -0.34 5.75
CA ILE A 64 -5.34 0.58 4.79
C ILE A 64 -4.39 1.74 4.44
N THR A 65 -3.70 2.29 5.44
CA THR A 65 -2.77 3.41 5.22
C THR A 65 -1.62 3.00 4.32
N TRP A 66 -1.00 1.84 4.57
CA TRP A 66 0.09 1.32 3.75
C TRP A 66 -0.39 0.87 2.36
N ALA A 67 -1.58 0.30 2.25
CA ALA A 67 -2.19 -0.02 0.94
C ALA A 67 -2.33 1.25 0.09
N ASN A 68 -2.92 2.32 0.63
CA ASN A 68 -3.08 3.58 -0.08
C ASN A 68 -1.76 4.26 -0.42
N TYR A 69 -0.80 4.24 0.53
CA TYR A 69 0.52 4.81 0.31
C TYR A 69 1.27 4.09 -0.83
N LEU A 70 1.28 2.76 -0.81
CA LEU A 70 1.95 1.95 -1.83
C LEU A 70 1.25 2.02 -3.18
N ASP A 71 -0.08 2.11 -3.22
CA ASP A 71 -0.82 2.34 -4.47
C ASP A 71 -0.38 3.64 -5.15
N LEU A 72 -0.28 4.74 -4.37
CA LEU A 72 0.21 6.02 -4.88
C LEU A 72 1.68 5.96 -5.30
N LEU A 73 2.52 5.35 -4.48
CA LEU A 73 3.95 5.25 -4.75
C LEU A 73 4.23 4.41 -6.01
N LEU A 74 3.66 3.21 -6.08
CA LEU A 74 3.86 2.26 -7.18
C LEU A 74 3.14 2.73 -8.45
N GLY A 75 1.98 3.36 -8.33
CA GLY A 75 1.26 3.95 -9.47
C GLY A 75 2.02 5.10 -10.13
N SER A 76 2.91 5.77 -9.40
CA SER A 76 3.78 6.80 -9.97
C SER A 76 4.97 6.25 -10.76
N LEU A 77 5.30 4.96 -10.59
CA LEU A 77 6.45 4.35 -11.26
C LEU A 77 6.10 4.06 -12.74
N PRO A 78 6.94 4.47 -13.70
CA PRO A 78 6.75 4.13 -15.10
C PRO A 78 7.12 2.67 -15.35
N ILE A 79 6.26 1.74 -14.93
CA ILE A 79 6.47 0.28 -15.10
C ILE A 79 6.38 -0.15 -16.57
N TRP A 80 5.68 0.63 -17.39
CA TRP A 80 5.47 0.34 -18.81
C TRP A 80 6.52 1.00 -19.69
N MET A 81 7.04 0.25 -20.67
CA MET A 81 7.90 0.81 -21.70
C MET A 81 7.15 1.84 -22.56
N SER A 82 7.86 2.86 -23.02
CA SER A 82 7.30 3.83 -23.98
C SER A 82 6.88 3.15 -25.28
N ARG A 83 5.90 3.72 -26.00
CA ARG A 83 5.45 3.20 -27.30
C ARG A 83 6.61 3.02 -28.28
N GLN A 84 7.56 3.95 -28.29
CA GLN A 84 8.73 3.88 -29.17
C GLN A 84 9.61 2.67 -28.83
N LYS A 85 9.88 2.43 -27.53
CA LYS A 85 10.70 1.31 -27.08
C LYS A 85 10.02 -0.04 -27.33
N VAL A 86 8.70 -0.10 -27.18
CA VAL A 86 7.92 -1.28 -27.56
C VAL A 86 8.06 -1.53 -29.06
N ASN A 87 7.82 -0.52 -29.90
CA ASN A 87 7.87 -0.68 -31.36
C ASN A 87 9.26 -1.14 -31.86
N SER A 88 10.34 -0.57 -31.31
CA SER A 88 11.72 -0.95 -31.69
C SER A 88 12.08 -2.38 -31.33
N THR A 89 11.53 -2.90 -30.21
CA THR A 89 11.79 -4.26 -29.72
C THR A 89 10.73 -5.29 -30.13
N MET A 90 9.62 -4.85 -30.77
CA MET A 90 8.49 -5.72 -31.10
C MET A 90 8.88 -6.84 -32.10
N PRO A 91 8.57 -8.11 -31.82
CA PRO A 91 8.79 -9.20 -32.77
C PRO A 91 7.99 -9.00 -34.08
N LEU A 92 8.55 -9.45 -35.20
CA LEU A 92 7.96 -9.30 -36.55
C LEU A 92 6.51 -9.80 -36.63
N LYS A 93 6.22 -10.96 -36.03
CA LYS A 93 4.86 -11.54 -36.03
C LYS A 93 3.85 -10.62 -35.34
N PHE A 94 4.22 -10.04 -34.20
CA PHE A 94 3.36 -9.08 -33.49
C PHE A 94 3.19 -7.78 -34.28
N ARG A 95 4.22 -7.27 -34.95
CA ARG A 95 4.07 -6.10 -35.83
C ARG A 95 3.08 -6.33 -36.97
N GLN A 96 3.04 -7.54 -37.52
CA GLN A 96 2.15 -7.88 -38.65
C GLN A 96 0.72 -8.18 -38.20
N CYS A 97 0.55 -8.96 -37.13
CA CYS A 97 -0.76 -9.43 -36.69
C CYS A 97 -1.42 -8.52 -35.66
N SER A 98 -0.64 -7.73 -34.91
CA SER A 98 -1.13 -6.97 -33.75
C SER A 98 -0.27 -5.72 -33.45
N PRO A 99 -0.11 -4.77 -34.39
CA PRO A 99 0.82 -3.63 -34.27
C PRO A 99 0.50 -2.65 -33.13
N GLU A 100 -0.74 -2.67 -32.63
CA GLU A 100 -1.17 -1.82 -31.51
C GLU A 100 -0.96 -2.47 -30.13
N VAL A 101 -0.58 -3.75 -30.07
CA VAL A 101 -0.28 -4.43 -28.80
C VAL A 101 0.95 -3.79 -28.17
N ARG A 102 0.79 -3.37 -26.91
CA ARG A 102 1.89 -2.79 -26.11
C ARG A 102 2.33 -3.65 -24.94
N VAL A 103 1.38 -4.37 -24.35
CA VAL A 103 1.58 -5.12 -23.12
C VAL A 103 0.77 -6.41 -23.23
N ILE A 104 1.37 -7.51 -22.80
CA ILE A 104 0.68 -8.77 -22.57
C ILE A 104 0.68 -8.96 -21.06
N ILE A 105 -0.50 -9.03 -20.46
CA ILE A 105 -0.67 -9.23 -19.02
C ILE A 105 -1.20 -10.65 -18.84
N GLU A 106 -0.45 -11.49 -18.14
CA GLU A 106 -0.93 -12.77 -17.67
C GLU A 106 -1.49 -12.58 -16.26
N GLY A 107 -2.73 -12.99 -16.04
CA GLY A 107 -3.42 -12.85 -14.76
C GLY A 107 -3.63 -14.19 -14.09
N THR A 108 -3.51 -14.22 -12.76
CA THR A 108 -4.03 -15.32 -11.94
C THR A 108 -5.23 -14.79 -11.16
N GLU A 109 -6.38 -15.44 -11.30
CA GLU A 109 -7.56 -15.09 -10.52
C GLU A 109 -7.38 -15.55 -9.07
N VAL A 110 -7.55 -14.63 -8.13
CA VAL A 110 -7.52 -14.93 -6.70
C VAL A 110 -8.91 -14.69 -6.14
N ARG A 111 -9.45 -15.65 -5.41
CA ARG A 111 -10.75 -15.52 -4.76
C ARG A 111 -10.65 -14.53 -3.61
N CYS A 112 -11.27 -13.36 -3.76
CA CYS A 112 -11.38 -12.37 -2.69
C CYS A 112 -12.51 -12.74 -1.72
N GLN A 113 -12.34 -12.38 -0.44
CA GLN A 113 -13.42 -12.50 0.54
C GLN A 113 -14.52 -11.50 0.19
N SER A 114 -15.77 -11.97 0.12
CA SER A 114 -16.92 -11.09 -0.04
C SER A 114 -17.19 -10.38 1.30
N PRO A 115 -17.50 -9.07 1.30
CA PRO A 115 -17.90 -8.39 2.53
C PRO A 115 -19.14 -9.10 3.11
N SER A 116 -19.10 -9.39 4.40
CA SER A 116 -20.13 -10.18 5.09
C SER A 116 -21.46 -9.43 5.25
N SER A 117 -21.51 -8.13 4.95
CA SER A 117 -22.74 -7.33 4.93
C SER A 117 -22.52 -5.95 4.27
N LEU A 118 -23.54 -5.43 3.58
CA LEU A 118 -23.59 -4.07 2.99
C LEU A 118 -24.10 -3.00 3.99
N THR A 119 -24.36 -3.35 5.26
CA THR A 119 -25.14 -2.49 6.18
C THR A 119 -24.34 -1.49 7.03
N LEU A 120 -23.09 -1.16 6.68
CA LEU A 120 -22.34 -0.08 7.35
C LEU A 120 -21.75 0.86 6.31
N GLN A 121 -22.57 1.82 5.86
CA GLN A 121 -22.17 3.06 5.21
C GLN A 121 -22.70 4.24 6.03
#